data_AF-A0A964KEI0-F1
#
_entry.id   AF-A0A964KEI0-F1
#
_cell.length_a   1.000
_cell.length_b   1.000
_cell.length_c   1.000
_cell.angle_alpha   90.00
_cell.angle_beta   90.00
_cell.angle_gamma   90.00
#
_symmetry.space_group_name_H-M   'P 1'
#
loop_
_entity.id
_entity.type
_entity.pdbx_description
1 polymer ?
#
loop_
_entity_poly.entity_id
_entity_poly.type
_entity_poly.pdbx_seq_one_letter_code
_entity_poly.pdbx_strand_id
1 'polypeptide(L)'
;MTISASGQAIVTEMTTHVKPGKRRSDSAGMMGTGATSTYNLDTGDYTCSGQGATGTCTKLTAAERTRNPVPEDLTKVAADYETSPAGQRQVTGQNAQCFMMKAKVPTASFSEATTCMTASGIQVYMQAKMAQGEFIQEATSVSTTVSDADFQLPYSVVEVQIPTFPGFPAGQLPPGFPSGQLPPGIPSGQLPPGIPRQP
;
A
#
# COMPACT_ATOMS: atom_id res chain seq x y z
N MET A 1 -1.27 -6.84 12.75
CA MET A 1 -1.03 -5.40 12.50
C MET A 1 -2.13 -4.63 13.22
N THR A 2 -1.76 -3.53 13.87
CA THR A 2 -2.68 -2.61 14.53
C THR A 2 -2.51 -1.23 13.92
N ILE A 3 -3.61 -0.63 13.48
CA ILE A 3 -3.64 0.75 13.00
C ILE A 3 -4.56 1.52 13.93
N SER A 4 -4.02 2.55 14.58
CA SER A 4 -4.75 3.41 15.49
C SER A 4 -4.89 4.79 14.87
N ALA A 5 -6.11 5.28 14.67
CA ALA A 5 -6.39 6.63 14.18
C ALA A 5 -7.65 7.19 14.85
N SER A 6 -7.63 8.47 15.24
CA SER A 6 -8.77 9.17 15.86
C SER A 6 -9.42 8.41 17.04
N GLY A 7 -8.61 7.73 17.86
CA GLY A 7 -9.08 6.98 19.04
C GLY A 7 -9.67 5.60 18.75
N GLN A 8 -9.69 5.16 17.49
CA GLN A 8 -10.08 3.80 17.10
C GLN A 8 -8.85 2.99 16.71
N ALA A 9 -8.79 1.74 17.16
CA ALA A 9 -7.76 0.78 16.78
C ALA A 9 -8.38 -0.34 15.93
N ILE A 10 -7.81 -0.58 14.76
CA ILE A 10 -8.17 -1.71 13.90
C ILE A 10 -7.02 -2.71 13.94
N VAL A 11 -7.35 -3.95 14.30
CA VAL A 11 -6.41 -5.08 14.23
C VAL A 11 -6.73 -5.89 12.98
N THR A 12 -5.72 -6.12 12.15
CA THR A 12 -5.83 -6.94 10.95
C THR A 12 -4.62 -7.86 10.79
N GLU A 13 -4.82 -8.97 10.09
CA GLU A 13 -3.75 -9.87 9.68
C GLU A 13 -3.23 -9.47 8.30
N MET A 14 -1.90 -9.51 8.15
CA MET A 14 -1.23 -9.26 6.89
C MET A 14 -0.11 -10.28 6.72
N THR A 15 0.00 -10.84 5.52
CA THR A 15 1.12 -11.68 5.11
C THR A 15 1.95 -10.92 4.09
N THR A 16 3.27 -10.87 4.26
CA THR A 16 4.17 -10.21 3.30
C THR A 16 5.24 -11.19 2.82
N HIS A 17 5.34 -11.30 1.49
CA HIS A 17 6.38 -12.03 0.79
C HIS A 17 7.38 -11.05 0.19
N VAL A 18 8.67 -11.31 0.36
CA VAL A 18 9.74 -10.44 -0.14
C VAL A 18 10.80 -11.26 -0.86
N LYS A 19 11.21 -10.80 -2.04
CA LYS A 19 12.42 -11.18 -2.75
C LYS A 19 13.14 -9.90 -3.23
N PRO A 20 14.43 -9.96 -3.59
CA PRO A 20 15.08 -8.82 -4.22
C PRO A 20 14.26 -8.29 -5.41
N GLY A 21 13.90 -7.01 -5.37
CA GLY A 21 13.09 -6.35 -6.40
C GLY A 21 11.59 -6.69 -6.43
N LYS A 22 11.12 -7.62 -5.57
CA LYS A 22 9.72 -8.07 -5.59
C LYS A 22 9.11 -8.12 -4.20
N ARG A 23 7.88 -7.63 -4.09
CA ARG A 23 7.11 -7.70 -2.85
C ARG A 23 5.67 -8.05 -3.14
N ARG A 24 5.08 -8.86 -2.28
CA ARG A 24 3.63 -9.06 -2.21
C ARG A 24 3.18 -8.88 -0.78
N SER A 25 2.07 -8.19 -0.57
CA SER A 25 1.41 -8.10 0.73
C SER A 25 -0.06 -8.42 0.58
N ASP A 26 -0.52 -9.42 1.32
CA ASP A 26 -1.91 -9.86 1.41
C ASP A 26 -2.50 -9.34 2.71
N SER A 27 -3.63 -8.64 2.62
CA SER A 27 -4.41 -8.22 3.78
C SER A 27 -5.81 -8.79 3.70
N ALA A 28 -6.31 -9.25 4.85
CA ALA A 28 -7.74 -9.44 5.00
C ALA A 28 -8.42 -8.08 4.76
N GLY A 29 -9.41 -8.04 3.87
CA GLY A 29 -10.07 -6.79 3.53
C GLY A 29 -10.70 -6.18 4.79
N MET A 30 -10.48 -4.88 4.97
CA MET A 30 -11.02 -4.15 6.12
C MET A 30 -12.53 -4.00 5.93
N MET A 31 -13.32 -4.12 7.00
CA MET A 31 -14.75 -3.82 6.98
C MET A 31 -15.58 -4.68 5.99
N GLY A 32 -15.25 -5.95 5.82
CA GLY A 32 -16.02 -6.88 4.97
C GLY A 32 -15.78 -6.72 3.46
N THR A 33 -14.79 -5.90 3.07
CA THR A 33 -14.23 -5.95 1.72
C THR A 33 -13.46 -7.26 1.54
N GLY A 34 -13.45 -7.83 0.33
CA GLY A 34 -12.73 -9.08 0.05
C GLY A 34 -11.23 -8.93 0.30
N ALA A 35 -10.53 -10.07 0.44
CA ALA A 35 -9.07 -10.07 0.58
C ALA A 35 -8.42 -9.28 -0.56
N THR A 36 -7.43 -8.46 -0.19
CA THR A 36 -6.69 -7.63 -1.15
C THR A 36 -5.22 -8.01 -1.10
N SER A 37 -4.62 -8.13 -2.29
CA SER A 37 -3.20 -8.41 -2.45
C SER A 37 -2.56 -7.25 -3.21
N THR A 38 -1.46 -6.73 -2.70
CA THR A 38 -0.65 -5.72 -3.39
C THR A 38 0.65 -6.35 -3.85
N TYR A 39 1.06 -6.05 -5.08
CA TYR A 39 2.26 -6.57 -5.72
C TYR A 39 3.15 -5.42 -6.15
N ASN A 40 4.44 -5.56 -5.92
CA ASN A 40 5.49 -4.72 -6.48
C ASN A 40 6.40 -5.66 -7.24
N LEU A 41 6.42 -5.51 -8.56
CA LEU A 41 7.11 -6.38 -9.50
C LEU A 41 7.93 -5.53 -10.44
N ASP A 42 8.92 -6.14 -11.11
CA ASP A 42 9.73 -5.46 -12.13
C ASP A 42 8.88 -4.86 -13.27
N THR A 43 7.67 -5.37 -13.49
CA THR A 43 6.72 -4.90 -14.52
C THR A 43 5.80 -3.76 -14.05
N GLY A 44 5.83 -3.45 -12.76
CA GLY A 44 5.05 -2.39 -12.11
C GLY A 44 4.39 -2.81 -10.81
N ASP A 45 3.58 -1.89 -10.28
CA ASP A 45 2.80 -2.12 -9.06
C ASP A 45 1.36 -2.47 -9.39
N TYR A 46 0.80 -3.42 -8.65
CA TYR A 46 -0.55 -3.93 -8.87
C TYR A 46 -1.30 -4.09 -7.57
N THR A 47 -2.61 -3.84 -7.61
CA THR A 47 -3.54 -4.21 -6.54
C THR A 47 -4.53 -5.21 -7.10
N CYS A 48 -4.64 -6.37 -6.47
CA CYS A 48 -5.56 -7.42 -6.84
C CYS A 48 -6.62 -7.59 -5.75
N SER A 49 -7.87 -7.73 -6.17
CA SER A 49 -9.00 -8.01 -5.28
C SER A 49 -9.89 -9.07 -5.93
N GLY A 50 -10.35 -10.03 -5.14
CA GLY A 50 -11.17 -11.13 -5.64
C GLY A 50 -11.56 -12.12 -4.55
N GLN A 51 -12.43 -13.06 -4.89
CA GLN A 51 -12.86 -14.14 -4.02
C GLN A 51 -12.82 -15.45 -4.81
N GLY A 52 -12.02 -16.42 -4.35
CA GLY A 52 -11.83 -17.68 -5.06
C GLY A 52 -11.16 -17.50 -6.43
N ALA A 53 -11.74 -18.07 -7.48
CA ALA A 53 -11.20 -17.99 -8.85
C ALA A 53 -11.60 -16.70 -9.60
N THR A 54 -12.43 -15.84 -9.00
CA THR A 54 -12.94 -14.62 -9.62
C THR A 54 -12.34 -13.39 -8.96
N GLY A 55 -11.69 -12.54 -9.76
CA GLY A 55 -11.09 -11.30 -9.29
C GLY A 55 -10.47 -10.52 -10.43
N THR A 56 -9.92 -9.36 -10.10
CA THR A 56 -9.18 -8.50 -11.03
C THR A 56 -7.94 -7.96 -10.36
N CYS A 57 -6.90 -7.76 -11.17
CA CYS A 57 -5.71 -7.00 -10.79
C CYS A 57 -5.72 -5.67 -11.53
N THR A 58 -5.40 -4.60 -10.83
CA THR A 58 -5.30 -3.26 -11.40
C THR A 58 -3.86 -2.80 -11.30
N LYS A 59 -3.28 -2.35 -12.42
CA LYS A 59 -1.96 -1.72 -12.42
C LYS A 59 -2.05 -0.31 -11.86
N LEU A 60 -1.22 0.02 -10.87
CA LEU A 60 -1.18 1.34 -10.26
C LEU A 60 -0.47 2.35 -11.18
N THR A 61 -1.06 3.53 -11.31
CA THR A 61 -0.45 4.66 -11.99
C THR A 61 0.69 5.27 -11.15
N ALA A 62 1.55 6.08 -11.77
CA ALA A 62 2.60 6.81 -11.05
C ALA A 62 2.05 7.70 -9.92
N ALA A 63 0.86 8.28 -10.10
CA ALA A 63 0.19 9.11 -9.09
C ALA A 63 -0.39 8.28 -7.93
N GLU A 64 -0.61 6.98 -8.11
CA GLU A 64 -1.08 6.09 -7.04
C GLU A 64 0.08 5.47 -6.27
N ARG A 65 1.21 5.22 -6.93
CA ARG A 65 2.45 4.75 -6.28
C ARG A 65 2.95 5.71 -5.20
N THR A 66 2.77 7.02 -5.38
CA THR A 66 3.14 8.01 -4.37
C THR A 66 2.29 7.95 -3.08
N ARG A 67 1.11 7.31 -3.11
CA ARG A 67 0.24 7.14 -1.94
C ARG A 67 0.52 5.86 -1.15
N ASN A 68 1.24 4.89 -1.73
CA ASN A 68 1.65 3.67 -1.06
C ASN A 68 3.15 3.43 -1.29
N PRO A 69 4.03 4.32 -0.77
CA PRO A 69 5.43 4.29 -1.11
C PRO A 69 6.06 3.03 -0.52
N VAL A 70 6.44 2.13 -1.41
CA VAL A 70 7.51 1.19 -1.09
C VAL A 70 8.79 1.97 -1.27
N PRO A 71 9.68 2.00 -0.26
CA PRO A 71 10.97 2.64 -0.44
C PRO A 71 11.78 1.78 -1.41
N GLU A 72 11.56 1.95 -2.70
CA GLU A 72 12.41 1.40 -3.77
C GLU A 72 13.78 2.07 -3.75
N ASP A 73 13.85 3.31 -3.22
CA ASP A 73 15.06 4.11 -3.15
C ASP A 73 15.50 4.36 -1.70
N LEU A 74 16.48 3.56 -1.25
CA LEU A 74 17.11 3.73 0.06
C LEU A 74 17.84 5.08 0.19
N THR A 75 18.24 5.73 -0.92
CA THR A 75 18.86 7.05 -0.88
C THR A 75 17.86 8.12 -0.46
N LYS A 76 16.59 7.99 -0.87
CA LYS A 76 15.49 8.84 -0.41
C LYS A 76 15.22 8.63 1.08
N VAL A 77 15.23 7.38 1.55
CA VAL A 77 15.10 7.09 3.00
C VAL A 77 16.23 7.75 3.78
N ALA A 78 17.47 7.66 3.30
CA ALA A 78 18.61 8.32 3.93
C ALA A 78 18.53 9.85 3.87
N ALA A 79 17.87 10.42 2.86
CA ALA A 79 17.64 11.87 2.77
C ALA A 79 16.56 12.35 3.76
N ASP A 80 15.50 11.56 3.95
CA ASP A 80 14.33 11.97 4.74
C ASP A 80 14.44 11.60 6.23
N TYR A 81 15.26 10.63 6.59
CA TYR A 81 15.34 10.10 7.96
C TYR A 81 16.78 10.07 8.51
N GLU A 82 16.88 10.23 9.82
CA GLU A 82 18.06 9.86 10.62
C GLU A 82 17.80 8.50 11.27
N THR A 83 18.80 7.64 11.30
CA THR A 83 18.69 6.28 11.86
C THR A 83 19.66 6.07 13.01
N SER A 84 19.20 5.43 14.09
CA SER A 84 20.05 5.08 15.23
C SER A 84 19.74 3.68 15.76
N PRO A 85 20.71 3.00 16.42
CA PRO A 85 20.46 1.71 17.06
C PRO A 85 19.40 1.84 18.16
N ALA A 86 18.46 0.89 18.22
CA ALA A 86 17.38 0.85 19.21
C ALA A 86 17.36 -0.48 20.00
N GLY A 87 18.48 -1.19 20.04
CA GLY A 87 18.65 -2.44 20.79
C GLY A 87 18.22 -3.69 20.01
N GLN A 88 17.82 -4.73 20.74
CA GLN A 88 17.44 -6.01 20.19
C GLN A 88 16.08 -6.45 20.71
N ARG A 89 15.37 -7.24 19.90
CA ARG A 89 14.09 -7.83 20.28
C ARG A 89 13.99 -9.26 19.80
N GLN A 90 13.40 -10.13 20.62
CA GLN A 90 13.04 -11.47 20.20
C GLN A 90 11.60 -11.45 19.69
N VAL A 91 11.39 -11.90 18.45
CA VAL A 91 10.06 -11.99 17.83
C VAL A 91 9.95 -13.36 17.18
N THR A 92 8.95 -14.17 17.53
CA THR A 92 8.76 -15.53 17.00
C THR A 92 10.00 -16.44 17.16
N GLY A 93 10.75 -16.26 18.25
CA GLY A 93 12.00 -17.00 18.51
C GLY A 93 13.21 -16.51 17.69
N GLN A 94 13.03 -15.56 16.77
CA GLN A 94 14.10 -14.92 16.03
C GLN A 94 14.67 -13.73 16.80
N ASN A 95 15.99 -13.63 16.87
CA ASN A 95 16.66 -12.42 17.37
C ASN A 95 16.70 -11.37 16.27
N ALA A 96 16.16 -10.18 16.55
CA ALA A 96 16.10 -9.06 15.63
C ALA A 96 16.85 -7.85 16.18
N GLN A 97 17.62 -7.18 15.31
CA GLN A 97 18.23 -5.89 15.60
C GLN A 97 17.22 -4.79 15.30
N CYS A 98 17.04 -3.88 16.24
CA CYS A 98 16.10 -2.78 16.13
C CYS A 98 16.82 -1.47 15.82
N PHE A 99 16.20 -0.66 14.96
CA PHE A 99 16.66 0.65 14.56
C PHE A 99 15.53 1.65 14.75
N MET A 100 15.86 2.81 15.31
CA MET A 100 14.98 3.96 15.34
C MET A 100 15.22 4.78 14.07
N MET A 101 14.16 5.31 13.51
CA MET A 101 14.14 6.23 12.39
C MET A 101 13.40 7.49 12.82
N LYS A 102 14.02 8.65 12.66
CA LYS A 102 13.41 9.95 12.96
C LYS A 102 13.39 10.82 11.71
N ALA A 103 12.24 11.41 11.41
CA ALA A 103 12.11 12.29 10.27
C ALA A 103 12.99 13.53 10.42
N LYS A 104 13.73 13.86 9.36
CA LYS A 104 14.47 15.12 9.19
C LYS A 104 13.63 16.18 8.48
N VAL A 105 12.62 15.75 7.73
CA VAL A 105 11.76 16.60 6.91
C VAL A 105 10.28 16.43 7.29
N PRO A 106 9.46 17.49 7.20
CA PRO A 106 8.04 17.42 7.55
C PRO A 106 7.19 16.62 6.54
N THR A 107 7.72 16.37 5.33
CA THR A 107 7.07 15.58 4.28
C THR A 107 7.32 14.08 4.41
N ALA A 108 8.03 13.65 5.45
CA ALA A 108 8.25 12.25 5.75
C ALA A 108 6.92 11.53 6.04
N SER A 109 6.83 10.25 5.63
CA SER A 109 5.63 9.42 5.81
C SER A 109 5.28 9.15 7.27
N PHE A 110 6.26 9.22 8.17
CA PHE A 110 6.09 9.11 9.63
C PHE A 110 7.08 10.04 10.33
N SER A 111 6.78 10.49 11.55
CA SER A 111 7.67 11.35 12.32
C SER A 111 8.75 10.56 13.05
N GLU A 112 8.38 9.38 13.56
CA GLU A 112 9.27 8.44 14.24
C GLU A 112 8.83 7.01 13.91
N ALA A 113 9.80 6.11 13.72
CA ALA A 113 9.52 4.67 13.64
C ALA A 113 10.61 3.84 14.28
N THR A 114 10.24 2.77 14.97
CA THR A 114 11.14 1.67 15.34
C THR A 114 10.88 0.50 14.40
N THR A 115 11.91 -0.01 13.75
CA THR A 115 11.83 -1.23 12.93
C THR A 115 12.84 -2.25 13.45
N CYS A 116 12.45 -3.53 13.52
CA CYS A 116 13.36 -4.61 13.89
C CYS A 116 13.48 -5.64 12.77
N MET A 117 14.71 -5.98 12.42
CA MET A 117 15.05 -6.91 11.35
C MET A 117 15.84 -8.10 11.87
N THR A 118 15.56 -9.29 11.36
CA THR A 118 16.37 -10.49 11.59
C THR A 118 17.73 -10.37 10.91
N ALA A 119 18.69 -11.23 11.27
CA ALA A 119 19.99 -11.30 10.61
C ALA A 119 19.89 -11.58 9.09
N SER A 120 18.80 -12.22 8.65
CA SER A 120 18.51 -12.48 7.23
C SER A 120 17.82 -11.31 6.52
N GLY A 121 17.66 -10.15 7.19
CA GLY A 121 17.05 -8.95 6.63
C GLY A 121 15.52 -8.94 6.61
N ILE A 122 14.85 -9.90 7.28
CA ILE A 122 13.38 -9.93 7.35
C ILE A 122 12.91 -8.99 8.47
N GLN A 123 12.05 -8.03 8.12
CA GLN A 123 11.39 -7.17 9.11
C GLN A 123 10.36 -7.97 9.91
N VAL A 124 10.52 -8.00 11.22
CA VAL A 124 9.64 -8.74 12.14
C VAL A 124 8.87 -7.84 13.10
N TYR A 125 9.27 -6.57 13.19
CA TYR A 125 8.56 -5.56 13.96
C TYR A 125 8.65 -4.20 13.30
N MET A 126 7.57 -3.43 13.39
CA MET A 126 7.52 -2.02 13.08
C MET A 126 6.56 -1.33 14.03
N GLN A 127 6.94 -0.15 14.52
CA GLN A 127 6.05 0.78 15.16
C GLN A 127 6.35 2.15 14.59
N ALA A 128 5.36 2.84 14.04
CA ALA A 128 5.54 4.14 13.41
C ALA A 128 4.46 5.13 13.86
N LYS A 129 4.89 6.34 14.20
CA LYS A 129 4.03 7.49 14.46
C LYS A 129 3.79 8.24 13.16
N MET A 130 2.56 8.21 12.69
CA MET A 130 2.10 8.90 11.49
C MET A 130 1.35 10.16 11.90
N ALA A 131 1.14 11.09 10.95
CA ALA A 131 0.37 12.31 11.20
C ALA A 131 -1.04 12.05 11.75
N GLN A 132 -1.64 10.90 11.39
CA GLN A 132 -3.02 10.55 11.71
C GLN A 132 -3.15 9.48 12.80
N GLY A 133 -2.03 9.06 13.40
CA GLY A 133 -2.04 8.11 14.50
C GLY A 133 -0.83 7.19 14.52
N GLU A 134 -1.03 5.94 14.90
CA GLU A 134 0.06 4.98 15.13
C GLU A 134 -0.16 3.70 14.35
N PHE A 135 0.93 3.17 13.82
CA PHE A 135 0.98 1.90 13.12
C PHE A 135 1.88 0.95 13.90
N ILE A 136 1.38 -0.24 14.22
CA ILE A 136 2.17 -1.31 14.84
C ILE A 136 2.02 -2.58 14.01
N GLN A 137 3.14 -3.19 13.67
CA GLN A 137 3.22 -4.47 13.00
C GLN A 137 4.19 -5.35 13.77
N GLU A 138 3.74 -6.53 14.17
CA GLU A 138 4.57 -7.55 14.79
C GLU A 138 4.30 -8.86 14.07
N ALA A 139 5.36 -9.56 13.68
CA ALA A 139 5.26 -10.84 13.00
C ALA A 139 4.81 -11.91 14.00
N THR A 140 3.83 -12.71 13.62
CA THR A 140 3.38 -13.90 14.37
C THR A 140 4.00 -15.18 13.82
N SER A 141 4.52 -15.14 12.59
CA SER A 141 5.30 -16.20 11.96
C SER A 141 6.33 -15.61 10.98
N VAL A 142 7.43 -16.33 10.75
CA VAL A 142 8.50 -15.93 9.83
C VAL A 142 8.98 -17.16 9.06
N SER A 143 9.18 -17.01 7.74
CA SER A 143 9.77 -18.01 6.87
C SER A 143 10.81 -17.36 5.97
N THR A 144 11.89 -18.08 5.68
CA THR A 144 12.90 -17.72 4.68
C THR A 144 12.64 -18.35 3.32
N THR A 145 11.56 -19.11 3.19
CA THR A 145 11.20 -19.83 1.96
C THR A 145 10.07 -19.07 1.26
N VAL A 146 10.39 -18.50 0.09
CA VAL A 146 9.43 -17.82 -0.80
C VAL A 146 9.66 -18.31 -2.23
N SER A 147 8.61 -18.73 -2.90
CA SER A 147 8.65 -19.21 -4.28
C SER A 147 8.44 -18.06 -5.27
N ASP A 148 8.76 -18.27 -6.55
CA ASP A 148 8.39 -17.29 -7.59
C ASP A 148 6.89 -17.26 -7.87
N ALA A 149 6.17 -18.35 -7.56
CA ALA A 149 4.72 -18.42 -7.70
C ALA A 149 4.00 -17.43 -6.77
N ASP A 150 4.61 -17.07 -5.63
CA ASP A 150 4.06 -16.09 -4.70
C ASP A 150 3.93 -14.69 -5.33
N PHE A 151 4.68 -14.40 -6.40
CA PHE A 151 4.70 -13.12 -7.10
C PHE A 151 3.96 -13.12 -8.44
N GLN A 152 3.28 -14.22 -8.78
CA GLN A 152 2.44 -14.28 -9.97
C GLN A 152 1.08 -13.63 -9.67
N LEU A 153 0.61 -12.76 -10.57
CA LEU A 153 -0.71 -12.15 -10.43
C LEU A 153 -1.79 -13.23 -10.58
N PRO A 154 -2.71 -13.38 -9.62
CA PRO A 154 -3.70 -14.46 -9.63
C PRO A 154 -4.86 -14.20 -10.60
N TYR A 155 -5.00 -12.96 -11.09
CA TYR A 155 -6.08 -12.54 -11.97
C TYR A 155 -5.54 -11.73 -13.15
N SER A 156 -6.37 -11.61 -14.18
CA SER A 156 -6.10 -10.73 -15.33
C SER A 156 -5.94 -9.28 -14.88
N VAL A 157 -5.01 -8.59 -15.53
CA VAL A 157 -4.76 -7.17 -15.31
C VAL A 157 -5.75 -6.34 -16.12
N VAL A 158 -6.46 -5.43 -15.45
CA VAL A 158 -7.23 -4.36 -16.06
C VAL A 158 -6.43 -3.08 -15.90
N GLU A 159 -6.13 -2.40 -17.01
CA GLU A 159 -5.56 -1.07 -16.96
C GLU A 159 -6.70 -0.05 -16.80
N VAL A 160 -6.62 0.81 -15.78
CA VAL A 160 -7.55 1.93 -15.66
C VAL A 160 -7.19 2.95 -16.74
N GLN A 161 -7.83 2.83 -17.89
CA GLN A 161 -7.79 3.87 -18.91
C GLN A 161 -8.69 5.01 -18.42
N ILE A 162 -8.08 6.13 -17.99
CA ILE A 162 -8.81 7.39 -17.88
C ILE A 162 -9.09 7.82 -19.33
N PRO A 163 -10.36 7.92 -19.78
CA PRO A 163 -10.64 8.35 -21.13
C PRO A 163 -10.11 9.76 -21.34
N THR A 164 -9.12 9.92 -22.20
CA THR A 164 -8.68 11.23 -22.69
C THR A 164 -9.67 11.70 -23.74
N PHE A 165 -10.47 12.73 -23.41
CA PHE A 165 -11.30 13.41 -24.38
C PHE A 165 -10.42 14.27 -25.30
N PRO A 166 -10.51 14.14 -26.64
CA PRO A 166 -9.75 14.99 -27.55
C PRO A 166 -10.08 16.47 -27.30
N GLY A 167 -9.08 17.25 -26.90
CA GLY A 167 -9.21 18.68 -26.60
C GLY A 167 -9.32 19.08 -25.12
N PHE A 168 -9.27 18.12 -24.18
CA PHE A 168 -9.28 18.43 -22.73
C PHE A 168 -8.04 17.84 -22.03
N PRO A 169 -7.33 18.62 -21.20
CA PRO A 169 -6.28 18.08 -20.35
C PRO A 169 -6.88 17.07 -19.36
N ALA A 170 -6.12 16.03 -19.03
CA ALA A 170 -6.56 14.98 -18.12
C ALA A 170 -7.10 15.58 -16.81
N GLY A 171 -8.34 15.24 -16.45
CA GLY A 171 -8.98 15.70 -15.21
C GLY A 171 -9.89 16.94 -15.32
N GLN A 172 -10.15 17.47 -16.52
CA GLN A 172 -11.14 18.55 -16.72
C GLN A 172 -12.34 18.07 -17.54
N LEU A 173 -13.55 18.22 -16.99
CA LEU A 173 -14.79 18.09 -17.75
C LEU A 173 -14.99 19.34 -18.64
N PRO A 174 -15.59 19.20 -19.83
CA PRO A 174 -15.91 20.33 -20.70
C PRO A 174 -16.83 21.36 -20.03
N PRO A 175 -16.59 22.67 -20.19
CA PRO A 175 -17.54 23.69 -19.78
C PRO A 175 -18.84 23.54 -20.60
N GLY A 176 -19.96 23.18 -19.96
CA GLY A 176 -21.27 23.12 -20.63
C GLY A 176 -22.15 21.92 -20.29
N PHE A 177 -21.68 20.95 -19.49
CA PHE A 177 -22.56 19.87 -19.01
C PHE A 177 -23.28 20.30 -17.72
N PRO A 178 -24.63 20.26 -17.67
CA PRO A 178 -25.35 20.50 -16.42
C PRO A 178 -24.99 19.41 -15.40
N SER A 179 -24.79 19.81 -14.15
CA SER A 179 -24.51 18.90 -13.04
C SER A 179 -25.53 17.76 -13.02
N GLY A 180 -25.07 16.52 -13.20
CA GLY A 180 -25.90 15.31 -13.11
C GLY A 180 -26.23 14.62 -14.44
N GLN A 181 -25.79 15.12 -15.60
CA GLN A 181 -25.88 14.36 -16.85
C GLN A 181 -24.52 13.82 -17.30
N LEU A 182 -24.43 12.50 -17.41
CA LEU A 182 -23.34 11.83 -18.10
C LEU A 182 -23.44 12.11 -19.61
N PRO A 183 -22.33 12.24 -20.34
CA PRO A 183 -22.34 12.27 -21.80
C PRO A 183 -23.02 11.01 -22.37
N PRO A 184 -23.66 11.09 -23.55
CA PRO A 184 -24.20 9.90 -24.22
C PRO A 184 -23.08 8.90 -24.47
N GLY A 185 -23.13 7.74 -23.81
CA GLY A 185 -22.13 6.66 -23.95
C GLY A 185 -21.59 6.08 -22.65
N ILE A 186 -21.89 6.66 -21.48
CA ILE A 186 -21.55 6.07 -20.17
C ILE A 186 -22.77 5.30 -19.63
N PRO A 187 -22.67 3.99 -19.32
CA PRO A 187 -23.75 3.23 -18.69
C PRO A 187 -24.18 3.89 -17.38
N SER A 188 -25.49 4.10 -17.21
CA SER A 188 -26.06 4.65 -15.97
C SER A 188 -25.67 3.77 -14.79
N GLY A 189 -24.84 4.28 -13.87
CA GLY A 189 -24.42 3.56 -12.65
C GLY A 189 -22.95 3.70 -12.27
N GLN A 190 -22.09 4.21 -13.15
CA GLN A 190 -20.68 4.48 -12.85
C GLN A 190 -20.44 5.98 -12.66
N LEU A 191 -20.70 6.47 -11.45
CA LEU A 191 -20.05 7.70 -11.00
C LEU A 191 -18.61 7.35 -10.58
N PRO A 192 -17.58 8.06 -11.07
CA PRO A 192 -16.24 7.91 -10.52
C PRO A 192 -16.23 8.30 -9.03
N PRO A 193 -15.44 7.62 -8.17
CA PRO A 193 -15.29 8.03 -6.78
C PRO A 193 -14.69 9.43 -6.73
N GLY A 194 -15.45 10.42 -6.28
CA GLY A 194 -15.01 11.82 -6.19
C GLY A 194 -16.07 12.89 -6.50
N ILE A 195 -17.25 12.52 -7.00
CA ILE A 195 -18.35 13.48 -7.18
C ILE A 195 -19.19 13.50 -5.88
N PRO A 196 -19.31 14.65 -5.18
CA PRO A 196 -20.21 14.75 -4.03
C PRO A 196 -21.64 14.42 -4.47
N ARG A 197 -22.26 13.43 -3.82
CA ARG A 197 -23.73 13.31 -3.87
C ARG A 197 -24.27 14.44 -2.99
N GLN A 198 -24.76 15.51 -3.59
CA GLN A 198 -25.58 16.48 -2.86
C GLN A 198 -27.06 16.01 -2.84
N PRO A 199 -27.80 16.31 -1.76
CA PRO A 199 -29.20 15.91 -1.57
C PRO A 199 -30.17 16.50 -2.59
#